data_AF-A0A386ZL91-F1
#
_entry.id   AF-A0A386ZL91-F1
#
_cell.length_a   1.000
_cell.length_b   1.000
_cell.length_c   1.000
_cell.angle_alpha   90.00
_cell.angle_beta   90.00
_cell.angle_gamma   90.00
#
_symmetry.space_group_name_H-M   'P 1'
#
loop_
_entity.id
_entity.type
_entity.pdbx_description
1 polymer ?
#
loop_
_entity_poly.entity_id
_entity_poly.type
_entity_poly.pdbx_seq_one_letter_code
_entity_poly.pdbx_strand_id
1 'polypeptide(L)'
;MAVMKSVTIELPAHFHDVAREVAESEGSSLQAWCAKALQGHLLGLAAAAEADWEREHPAERAAFYAEREAEHEAMYAQLAAEDQPRHDEGGQA
;
A
#
# COMPACT_ATOMS: atom_id res chain seq x y z
N MET A 1 9.91 -19.62 -2.10
CA MET A 1 9.57 -19.52 -0.66
C MET A 1 10.48 -18.47 -0.04
N ALA A 2 9.93 -17.44 0.59
CA ALA A 2 10.73 -16.49 1.36
C ALA A 2 11.23 -17.17 2.65
N VAL A 3 12.51 -16.98 2.98
CA VAL A 3 13.09 -17.49 4.22
C VAL A 3 12.87 -16.44 5.32
N MET A 4 12.09 -16.77 6.34
CA MET A 4 11.90 -15.88 7.49
C MET A 4 13.07 -16.01 8.46
N LYS A 5 13.69 -14.88 8.80
CA LYS A 5 14.71 -14.82 9.85
C LYS A 5 14.04 -14.53 11.19
N SER A 6 14.36 -15.30 12.21
CA SER A 6 13.96 -14.97 13.57
C SER A 6 14.80 -13.81 14.11
N VAL A 7 14.16 -12.93 14.87
CA VAL A 7 14.80 -11.83 15.59
C VAL A 7 14.35 -11.92 17.03
N THR A 8 15.30 -11.82 17.95
CA THR A 8 15.04 -11.75 19.39
C THR A 8 15.07 -10.30 19.83
N ILE A 9 14.07 -9.90 20.62
CA ILE A 9 13.92 -8.54 21.13
C ILE A 9 13.76 -8.65 22.64
N GLU A 10 14.60 -7.94 23.38
CA GLU A 10 14.49 -7.84 24.83
C GLU A 10 13.38 -6.83 25.17
N LEU A 11 12.33 -7.30 25.86
CA LEU A 11 11.24 -6.46 26.34
C LEU A 11 11.28 -6.43 27.87
N PRO A 12 11.06 -5.26 28.50
CA PRO A 12 10.86 -5.21 29.93
C PRO A 12 9.67 -6.09 30.35
N ALA A 13 9.77 -6.77 31.49
CA ALA A 13 8.80 -7.79 31.92
C ALA A 13 7.34 -7.31 31.87
N HIS A 14 7.07 -6.09 32.35
CA HIS A 14 5.72 -5.52 32.35
C HIS A 14 5.16 -5.29 30.93
N PHE A 15 6.00 -4.95 29.95
CA PHE A 15 5.55 -4.84 28.56
C PHE A 15 5.26 -6.22 27.96
N HIS A 16 6.06 -7.23 28.30
CA HIS A 16 5.83 -8.59 27.84
C HIS A 16 4.48 -9.14 28.36
N ASP A 17 4.16 -8.92 29.63
CA ASP A 17 2.90 -9.38 30.21
C ASP A 17 1.69 -8.71 29.55
N VAL A 18 1.72 -7.38 29.38
CA VAL A 18 0.66 -6.64 28.69
C VAL A 18 0.53 -7.09 27.23
N ALA A 19 1.63 -7.23 26.51
CA ALA A 19 1.59 -7.65 25.11
C ALA A 19 0.99 -9.05 24.95
N ARG A 20 1.27 -9.97 25.89
CA ARG A 20 0.65 -11.30 25.90
C ARG A 20 -0.85 -11.21 26.15
N GLU A 21 -1.29 -10.46 27.17
CA GLU A 21 -2.72 -10.31 27.47
C GLU A 21 -3.50 -9.70 26.29
N VAL A 22 -2.92 -8.68 25.64
CA VAL A 22 -3.53 -8.06 24.46
C VAL A 22 -3.60 -9.05 23.31
N ALA A 23 -2.51 -9.76 23.00
CA ALA A 23 -2.50 -10.76 21.94
C ALA A 23 -3.55 -11.85 22.16
N GLU A 24 -3.68 -12.35 23.40
CA GLU A 24 -4.71 -13.33 23.78
C GLU A 24 -6.12 -12.77 23.62
N SER A 25 -6.36 -11.52 24.02
CA SER A 25 -7.66 -10.85 23.86
C SER A 25 -8.06 -10.65 22.39
N GLU A 26 -7.08 -10.50 21.49
CA GLU A 26 -7.27 -10.40 20.04
C GLU A 26 -7.34 -11.78 19.36
N GLY A 27 -7.23 -12.88 20.12
CA GLY A 27 -7.20 -14.25 19.57
C GLY A 27 -5.96 -14.54 18.73
N SER A 28 -4.85 -13.87 19.03
CA SER A 28 -3.59 -13.93 18.30
C SER A 28 -2.45 -14.50 19.17
N SER A 29 -1.34 -14.88 18.54
CA SER A 29 -0.11 -15.19 19.26
C SER A 29 0.69 -13.92 19.53
N LEU A 30 1.47 -13.91 20.62
CA LEU A 30 2.36 -12.80 20.93
C LEU A 30 3.31 -12.47 19.77
N GLN A 31 3.83 -13.49 19.08
CA GLN A 31 4.72 -13.30 17.91
C GLN A 31 3.99 -12.63 16.74
N ALA A 32 2.77 -13.05 16.43
CA ALA A 32 1.98 -12.44 15.35
C ALA A 32 1.59 -11.00 15.69
N TRP A 33 1.24 -10.74 16.96
CA TRP A 33 0.95 -9.40 17.45
C TRP A 33 2.19 -8.48 17.35
N CYS A 34 3.36 -8.95 17.80
CA CYS A 34 4.62 -8.21 17.65
C CYS A 34 4.98 -7.94 16.18
N ALA A 35 4.79 -8.93 15.30
CA ALA A 35 5.03 -8.77 13.86
C ALA A 35 4.11 -7.70 13.26
N LYS A 36 2.82 -7.70 13.61
CA LYS A 36 1.85 -6.69 13.18
C LYS A 36 2.22 -5.29 13.69
N ALA A 37 2.64 -5.18 14.96
CA ALA A 37 3.07 -3.91 15.54
C ALA A 37 4.31 -3.35 14.83
N LEU A 38 5.32 -4.19 14.58
CA LEU A 38 6.53 -3.83 13.85
C LEU A 38 6.22 -3.42 12.40
N GLN A 39 5.37 -4.18 11.72
CA GLN A 39 4.93 -3.85 10.36
C GLN A 39 4.23 -2.48 10.32
N GLY A 40 3.30 -2.23 11.25
CA GLY A 40 2.61 -0.95 11.34
C GLY A 40 3.57 0.22 11.59
N HIS A 41 4.56 0.03 12.47
CA HIS A 41 5.57 1.04 12.72
C HIS A 41 6.43 1.35 11.49
N LEU A 42 6.92 0.31 10.79
CA LEU A 42 7.74 0.47 9.59
C LEU A 42 6.96 1.14 8.45
N LEU A 43 5.69 0.78 8.27
CA LEU A 43 4.82 1.44 7.29
C LEU A 43 4.60 2.92 7.64
N GLY A 44 4.43 3.23 8.93
CA GLY A 44 4.32 4.62 9.39
C GLY A 44 5.58 5.44 9.11
N LEU A 45 6.77 4.86 9.35
CA LEU A 45 8.04 5.50 9.05
C LEU A 45 8.23 5.71 7.54
N ALA A 46 7.86 4.70 6.72
CA ALA A 46 7.93 4.81 5.27
C ALA A 46 7.02 5.94 4.75
N ALA A 47 5.77 5.99 5.22
CA ALA A 47 4.83 7.04 4.84
C ALA A 47 5.30 8.45 5.26
N ALA A 48 5.89 8.57 6.45
CA ALA A 48 6.46 9.85 6.91
C ALA A 48 7.63 10.28 6.03
N ALA A 49 8.55 9.37 5.71
CA ALA A 49 9.69 9.65 4.85
C ALA A 49 9.25 10.02 3.43
N GLU A 50 8.22 9.36 2.89
CA GLU A 50 7.63 9.70 1.60
C GLU A 50 7.01 11.10 1.63
N ALA A 51 6.21 11.42 2.65
CA ALA A 51 5.62 12.75 2.81
C ALA A 51 6.66 13.87 2.99
N ASP A 52 7.77 13.59 3.66
CA ASP A 52 8.89 14.52 3.79
C ASP A 52 9.60 14.71 2.46
N TRP A 53 9.88 13.63 1.72
CA TRP A 53 10.46 13.69 0.39
C TRP A 53 9.58 14.51 -0.57
N GLU A 54 8.27 14.26 -0.58
CA GLU A 54 7.29 14.99 -1.37
C GLU A 54 7.28 16.50 -1.07
N ARG A 55 7.46 16.87 0.21
CA ARG A 55 7.54 18.27 0.62
C ARG A 55 8.79 18.95 0.07
N GLU A 56 9.89 18.20 -0.03
CA GLU A 56 11.17 18.69 -0.54
C GLU A 56 11.26 18.65 -2.07
N HIS A 57 10.47 17.82 -2.74
CA HIS A 57 10.54 17.54 -4.19
C HIS A 57 9.18 17.74 -4.89
N PRO A 58 8.57 18.93 -4.80
CA PRO A 58 7.22 19.16 -5.32
C PRO A 58 7.15 19.08 -6.86
N ALA A 59 8.24 19.41 -7.57
CA ALA A 59 8.30 19.37 -9.02
C ALA A 59 8.37 17.93 -9.55
N GLU A 60 9.19 17.09 -8.92
CA GLU A 60 9.31 15.66 -9.20
C GLU A 60 7.99 14.95 -8.90
N ARG A 61 7.33 15.31 -7.79
CA ARG A 61 6.00 14.78 -7.46
C ARG A 61 4.96 15.17 -8.51
N ALA A 62 4.93 16.43 -8.94
CA ALA A 62 4.00 16.89 -9.97
C ALA A 62 4.22 16.15 -11.30
N ALA A 63 5.48 15.90 -11.69
CA ALA A 63 5.81 15.13 -12.88
C ALA A 63 5.33 13.68 -12.78
N PHE A 64 5.56 13.02 -11.64
CA PHE A 64 5.09 11.65 -11.39
C PHE A 64 3.56 11.53 -11.50
N TYR A 65 2.80 12.44 -10.88
CA TYR A 65 1.35 12.41 -10.98
C TYR A 65 0.83 12.75 -12.37
N ALA A 66 1.47 13.67 -13.09
CA ALA A 66 1.10 14.01 -14.47
C ALA A 66 1.26 12.80 -15.41
N GLU A 67 2.34 12.03 -15.26
CA GLU A 67 2.55 10.80 -16.03
C GLU A 67 1.48 9.75 -15.70
N ARG A 68 1.20 9.54 -14.41
CA ARG A 68 0.15 8.64 -13.92
C ARG A 68 -1.26 9.00 -14.40
N GLU A 69 -1.57 10.29 -14.43
CA GLU A 69 -2.86 10.79 -14.92
C GLU A 69 -2.99 10.57 -16.44
N ALA A 70 -1.92 10.81 -17.20
CA ALA A 70 -1.88 10.52 -18.63
C ALA A 70 -2.03 9.02 -18.95
N GLU A 71 -1.39 8.14 -18.16
CA GLU A 71 -1.57 6.69 -18.28
C GLU A 71 -3.03 6.27 -18.01
N HIS A 72 -3.63 6.85 -16.96
CA HIS A 72 -5.00 6.57 -16.57
C HIS A 72 -6.02 7.08 -17.60
N GLU A 73 -5.79 8.27 -18.15
CA GLU A 73 -6.60 8.83 -19.24
C GLU A 73 -6.47 8.00 -20.52
N ALA A 74 -5.27 7.53 -20.85
CA ALA A 74 -5.05 6.62 -21.98
C ALA A 74 -5.79 5.29 -21.80
N MET A 75 -5.80 4.73 -20.60
CA MET A 75 -6.57 3.52 -20.27
C MET A 75 -8.08 3.76 -20.45
N TYR A 76 -8.61 4.88 -19.95
CA TYR A 76 -10.02 5.22 -20.12
C TYR A 76 -10.38 5.49 -21.59
N ALA A 77 -9.50 6.12 -22.36
CA ALA A 77 -9.70 6.33 -23.80
C ALA A 77 -9.73 5.01 -24.57
N GLN A 78 -8.87 4.04 -24.20
CA GLN A 78 -8.91 2.69 -24.77
C GLN A 78 -10.20 1.96 -24.42
N LEU A 79 -10.62 1.97 -23.16
CA LEU A 79 -11.90 1.41 -22.71
C LEU A 79 -13.10 2.02 -23.45
N ALA A 80 -13.11 3.36 -23.62
CA ALA A 80 -14.17 4.05 -24.36
C ALA A 80 -14.18 3.71 -25.85
N ALA A 81 -13.02 3.44 -26.45
CA ALA A 81 -12.90 3.00 -27.85
C ALA A 81 -13.33 1.54 -28.03
N GLU A 82 -13.10 0.69 -27.03
CA GLU A 82 -13.54 -0.72 -27.02
C GLU A 82 -15.05 -0.86 -26.80
N ASP A 83 -15.66 0.05 -26.03
CA ASP A 83 -17.11 0.08 -25.74
C ASP A 83 -17.92 0.82 -26.82
N GLN A 84 -17.25 1.32 -27.87
CA GLN A 84 -17.93 1.95 -29.00
C GLN A 84 -18.63 0.85 -29.83
N PRO A 85 -19.97 0.83 -29.91
CA PRO A 85 -20.66 -0.15 -30.73
C PRO A 85 -20.16 0.02 -32.17
N ARG A 86 -19.73 -1.08 -32.80
CA ARG A 86 -19.44 -1.14 -34.24
C ARG A 86 -20.68 -0.72 -35.03
N HIS A 87 -20.86 0.58 -35.19
CA HIS A 87 -21.85 1.20 -36.05
C HIS A 87 -21.24 1.36 -37.44
N ASP A 88 -20.78 0.26 -38.02
CA ASP A 88 -20.46 0.21 -39.42
C ASP A 88 -21.43 -0.76 -40.11
N GLU A 89 -22.24 -0.15 -40.96
CA GLU A 89 -22.89 -0.73 -42.14
C GLU A 89 -24.19 -1.53 -41.93
N GLY A 90 -25.19 -0.84 -41.40
CA GLY A 90 -26.59 -1.08 -41.75
C GLY A 90 -27.23 0.20 -42.28
N GLY A 91 -27.16 0.48 -43.59
CA GLY A 91 -27.89 1.62 -44.14
C GLY A 91 -27.72 1.93 -45.63
N GLN A 92 -28.62 1.31 -46.42
CA GLN A 92 -29.27 1.84 -47.64
C GLN A 92 -28.38 2.08 -48.89
N ALA A 93 -28.76 1.71 -50.11
CA ALA A 93 -30.03 1.32 -50.73
C ALA A 93 -29.75 0.44 -51.97
#